data_AF-A0A8S3TKV1-F1
#
_entry.id   AF-A0A8S3TKV1-F1
#
_cell.length_a   1.000
_cell.length_b   1.000
_cell.length_c   1.000
_cell.angle_alpha   90.00
_cell.angle_beta   90.00
_cell.angle_gamma   90.00
#
_symmetry.space_group_name_H-M   'P 1'
#
loop_
_entity.id
_entity.type
_entity.pdbx_description
1 polymer ?
#
loop_
_entity_poly.entity_id
_entity_poly.type
_entity_poly.pdbx_seq_one_letter_code
_entity_poly.pdbx_strand_id
1 'polypeptide(L)'
;MYSYCILLVVSFLSVCSGIENQWKVQEFPNPIYQVEDCGRSADVEKSWICDPNKVISEQDVNDISDKLVEIYTNSRCNCAMCINNRTGYIVMVAIMPKMYRIINASNSMSDIIQDARVYSYYLSMYWGSFATCKQLVLLLISRDDGVVYTLTQMDARRKLTDEMVTK
;
A
#
# COMPACT_ATOMS: atom_id res chain seq x y z
N MET A 1 -21.10 -56.21 -26.76
CA MET A 1 -20.56 -55.75 -25.46
C MET A 1 -20.32 -54.25 -25.60
N TYR A 2 -21.29 -53.42 -25.24
CA TYR A 2 -21.21 -51.97 -25.42
C TYR A 2 -20.42 -51.38 -24.26
N SER A 3 -19.21 -50.90 -24.56
CA SER A 3 -18.34 -50.24 -23.59
C SER A 3 -18.79 -48.79 -23.43
N TYR A 4 -19.39 -48.49 -22.28
CA TYR A 4 -19.77 -47.13 -21.91
C TYR A 4 -18.50 -46.34 -21.57
N CYS A 5 -18.10 -45.44 -22.47
CA CYS A 5 -17.08 -44.44 -22.17
C CYS A 5 -17.73 -43.33 -21.33
N ILE A 6 -17.63 -43.46 -20.01
CA ILE A 6 -18.07 -42.45 -19.05
C ILE A 6 -17.16 -41.23 -19.24
N LEU A 7 -17.67 -40.20 -19.90
CA LEU A 7 -17.07 -38.86 -19.94
C LEU A 7 -17.25 -38.19 -18.57
N LEU A 8 -16.23 -38.30 -17.73
CA LEU A 8 -16.10 -37.43 -16.56
C LEU A 8 -15.71 -36.02 -17.03
N VAL A 9 -16.71 -35.16 -17.21
CA VAL A 9 -16.50 -33.72 -17.39
C VAL A 9 -16.12 -33.14 -16.03
N VAL A 10 -14.83 -33.05 -15.76
CA VAL A 10 -14.30 -32.29 -14.62
C VAL A 10 -14.41 -30.82 -14.99
N SER A 11 -15.50 -30.18 -14.55
CA SER A 11 -15.69 -28.73 -14.62
C SER A 11 -14.68 -28.04 -13.71
N PHE A 12 -13.55 -27.64 -14.27
CA PHE A 12 -12.67 -26.64 -13.66
C PHE A 12 -13.46 -25.33 -13.60
N LEU A 13 -14.02 -25.03 -12.43
CA LEU A 13 -14.51 -23.69 -12.09
C LEU A 13 -13.28 -22.78 -12.10
N SER A 14 -13.04 -22.12 -13.24
CA SER A 14 -12.08 -21.04 -13.33
C SER A 14 -12.67 -19.88 -12.51
N VAL A 15 -12.18 -19.72 -11.27
CA VAL A 15 -12.45 -18.53 -10.48
C VAL A 15 -11.70 -17.40 -11.18
N CYS A 16 -12.38 -16.69 -12.07
CA CYS A 16 -11.89 -15.39 -12.53
C CYS A 16 -11.97 -14.45 -11.34
N SER A 17 -10.87 -14.34 -10.58
CA SER A 17 -10.68 -13.27 -9.61
C SER A 17 -10.71 -11.95 -10.39
N GLY A 18 -11.85 -11.26 -10.40
CA GLY A 18 -11.92 -9.91 -10.92
C GLY A 18 -10.99 -9.02 -10.10
N ILE A 19 -10.26 -8.12 -10.77
CA ILE A 19 -9.43 -7.15 -10.05
C ILE A 19 -10.39 -6.27 -9.23
N GLU A 20 -10.20 -6.26 -7.91
CA GLU A 20 -11.01 -5.47 -7.01
C GLU A 20 -10.81 -3.97 -7.31
N ASN A 21 -11.89 -3.25 -7.61
CA ASN A 21 -11.83 -1.81 -7.92
C ASN A 21 -12.01 -0.94 -6.68
N GLN A 22 -12.33 -1.54 -5.52
CA GLN A 22 -12.49 -0.84 -4.26
C GLN A 22 -11.93 -1.67 -3.12
N TRP A 23 -10.90 -1.17 -2.44
CA TRP A 23 -10.13 -2.01 -1.51
C TRP A 23 -10.51 -1.79 -0.05
N LYS A 24 -10.82 -2.86 0.67
CA LYS A 24 -10.82 -2.85 2.14
C LYS A 24 -9.38 -2.90 2.66
N VAL A 25 -9.15 -2.27 3.81
CA VAL A 25 -7.80 -2.19 4.40
C VAL A 25 -7.17 -3.58 4.59
N GLN A 26 -7.95 -4.56 5.03
CA GLN A 26 -7.49 -5.90 5.36
C GLN A 26 -7.21 -6.78 4.14
N GLU A 27 -7.75 -6.39 2.99
CA GLU A 27 -7.61 -7.10 1.71
C GLU A 27 -6.53 -6.44 0.84
N PHE A 28 -6.13 -5.19 1.17
CA PHE A 28 -5.11 -4.46 0.42
C PHE A 28 -3.71 -5.10 0.62
N PRO A 29 -3.02 -5.53 -0.44
CA PRO A 29 -1.83 -6.37 -0.29
C PRO A 29 -0.68 -5.65 0.42
N ASN A 30 0.16 -6.41 1.12
CA ASN A 30 1.35 -5.85 1.77
C ASN A 30 2.55 -5.84 0.80
N PRO A 31 3.13 -4.67 0.46
CA PRO A 31 4.18 -4.57 -0.57
C PRO A 31 5.52 -5.21 -0.18
N ILE A 32 5.69 -5.62 1.08
CA ILE A 32 6.88 -6.33 1.56
C ILE A 32 6.71 -7.85 1.43
N TYR A 33 5.50 -8.36 1.69
CA TYR A 33 5.24 -9.80 1.79
C TYR A 33 4.44 -10.36 0.61
N GLN A 34 3.79 -9.49 -0.17
CA GLN A 34 2.90 -9.81 -1.27
C GLN A 34 3.23 -8.93 -2.48
N VAL A 35 4.48 -8.98 -2.92
CA VAL A 35 5.03 -8.09 -3.94
C VAL A 35 4.29 -8.21 -5.28
N GLU A 36 4.03 -9.44 -5.73
CA GLU A 36 3.29 -9.72 -6.97
C GLU A 36 1.83 -9.23 -6.89
N ASP A 37 1.14 -9.48 -5.78
CA ASP A 37 -0.23 -9.01 -5.54
C ASP A 37 -0.30 -7.47 -5.58
N CYS A 38 0.78 -6.78 -5.22
CA CYS A 38 0.92 -5.34 -5.31
C CYS A 38 1.18 -4.81 -6.73
N GLY A 39 1.08 -5.65 -7.76
CA GLY A 39 1.24 -5.27 -9.16
C GLY A 39 2.71 -5.18 -9.61
N ARG A 40 3.65 -5.72 -8.84
CA ARG A 40 5.08 -5.78 -9.19
C ARG A 40 5.41 -7.10 -9.90
N SER A 41 6.51 -7.11 -10.65
CA SER A 41 7.00 -8.32 -11.30
C SER A 41 7.55 -9.32 -10.29
N ALA A 42 7.49 -10.62 -10.61
CA ALA A 42 7.89 -11.73 -9.74
C ALA A 42 9.40 -11.76 -9.40
N ASP A 43 10.23 -11.07 -10.17
CA ASP A 43 11.66 -10.91 -9.91
C ASP A 43 11.98 -9.81 -8.86
N VAL A 44 10.98 -9.03 -8.45
CA VAL A 44 11.16 -7.99 -7.42
C VAL A 44 11.04 -8.63 -6.04
N GLU A 45 12.15 -8.72 -5.30
CA GLU A 45 12.16 -9.33 -3.95
C GLU A 45 11.48 -8.48 -2.87
N LYS A 46 11.46 -7.15 -3.03
CA LYS A 46 10.89 -6.23 -2.05
C LYS A 46 10.40 -4.93 -2.70
N SER A 47 9.25 -4.44 -2.26
CA SER A 47 8.71 -3.14 -2.66
C SER A 47 8.26 -2.34 -1.44
N TRP A 48 8.19 -1.02 -1.57
CA TRP A 48 7.46 -0.15 -0.63
C TRP A 48 6.20 0.46 -1.26
N ILE A 49 5.92 0.12 -2.52
CA ILE A 49 4.76 0.59 -3.28
C ILE A 49 3.84 -0.59 -3.54
N CYS A 50 2.55 -0.37 -3.29
CA CYS A 50 1.49 -1.29 -3.68
C CYS A 50 0.53 -0.59 -4.65
N ASP A 51 0.45 -1.08 -5.88
CA ASP A 51 -0.48 -0.63 -6.93
C ASP A 51 -1.10 -1.86 -7.64
N PRO A 52 -1.97 -2.62 -6.96
CA PRO A 52 -2.53 -3.87 -7.48
C PRO A 52 -3.33 -3.69 -8.77
N ASN A 53 -3.88 -2.49 -9.02
CA ASN A 53 -4.68 -2.18 -10.19
C ASN A 53 -3.90 -1.51 -11.32
N LYS A 54 -2.58 -1.28 -11.16
CA LYS A 54 -1.75 -0.54 -12.12
C LYS A 54 -2.34 0.83 -12.46
N VAL A 55 -2.72 1.57 -11.42
CA VAL A 55 -3.25 2.94 -11.51
C VAL A 55 -2.22 3.87 -12.15
N ILE A 56 -0.93 3.67 -11.87
CA ILE A 56 0.18 4.38 -12.50
C ILE A 56 1.01 3.46 -13.40
N SER A 57 1.86 4.04 -14.24
CA SER A 57 2.69 3.26 -15.16
C SER A 57 3.78 2.49 -14.40
N GLU A 58 4.22 1.36 -14.95
CA GLU A 58 5.31 0.58 -14.36
C GLU A 58 6.61 1.40 -14.25
N GLN A 59 6.87 2.29 -15.22
CA GLN A 59 7.99 3.22 -15.17
C GLN A 59 7.88 4.16 -13.97
N ASP A 60 6.71 4.78 -13.73
CA ASP A 60 6.51 5.66 -12.59
C ASP A 60 6.67 4.91 -11.27
N VAL A 61 6.17 3.66 -11.17
CA VAL A 61 6.37 2.83 -9.97
C VAL A 61 7.86 2.59 -9.73
N ASN A 62 8.63 2.30 -10.77
CA ASN A 62 10.08 2.08 -10.65
C ASN A 62 10.82 3.35 -10.24
N ASP A 63 10.51 4.49 -10.87
CA ASP A 63 11.12 5.78 -10.55
C ASP A 63 10.83 6.22 -9.11
N ILE A 64 9.58 6.04 -8.66
CA ILE A 64 9.19 6.31 -7.26
C ILE A 64 9.93 5.33 -6.35
N SER A 65 9.97 4.03 -6.68
CA SER A 65 10.64 3.01 -5.87
C SER A 65 12.11 3.36 -5.62
N ASP A 66 12.83 3.80 -6.65
CA ASP A 66 14.22 4.24 -6.53
C ASP A 66 14.36 5.43 -5.57
N LYS A 67 13.41 6.37 -5.58
CA LYS A 67 13.38 7.48 -4.63
C LYS A 67 13.08 7.03 -3.20
N LEU A 68 12.23 6.03 -3.00
CA LEU A 68 11.98 5.46 -1.68
C LEU A 68 13.24 4.75 -1.15
N VAL A 69 14.01 4.08 -2.02
CA VAL A 69 15.33 3.49 -1.66
C VAL A 69 16.29 4.60 -1.25
N GLU A 70 16.36 5.67 -2.03
CA GLU A 70 17.21 6.82 -1.75
C GLU A 70 16.88 7.44 -0.38
N ILE A 71 15.59 7.62 -0.05
CA ILE A 71 15.15 8.12 1.26
C ILE A 71 15.57 7.17 2.37
N TYR A 72 15.33 5.86 2.20
CA TYR A 72 15.68 4.86 3.21
C TYR A 72 17.19 4.79 3.48
N THR A 73 18.01 4.97 2.45
CA THR A 73 19.47 4.87 2.53
C THR A 73 20.16 6.16 2.99
N ASN A 74 19.65 7.32 2.56
CA ASN A 74 20.31 8.61 2.78
C ASN A 74 19.72 9.41 3.94
N SER A 75 18.50 9.12 4.39
CA SER A 75 17.93 9.79 5.56
C SER A 75 18.47 9.20 6.87
N ARG A 76 18.47 10.02 7.93
CA ARG A 76 18.89 9.61 9.27
C ARG A 76 17.69 9.62 10.21
N CYS A 77 17.20 8.42 10.52
CA CYS A 77 16.24 8.24 11.60
C CYS A 77 16.95 8.41 12.97
N ASN A 78 16.29 9.06 13.93
CA ASN A 78 16.91 9.52 15.18
C ASN A 78 16.72 8.56 16.35
N CYS A 79 16.13 7.38 16.14
CA CYS A 79 16.04 6.37 17.18
C CYS A 79 17.32 5.53 17.26
N ALA A 80 17.60 4.98 18.45
CA ALA A 80 18.79 4.16 18.69
C ALA A 80 18.91 2.96 17.74
N MET A 81 17.78 2.31 17.40
CA MET A 81 17.79 1.13 16.53
C MET A 81 18.14 1.48 15.08
N CYS A 82 17.60 2.58 14.55
CA CYS A 82 17.96 3.10 13.23
C CYS A 82 19.45 3.46 13.14
N ILE A 83 19.96 4.12 14.17
CA ILE A 83 21.36 4.54 14.25
C ILE A 83 22.26 3.31 14.20
N ASN A 84 21.93 2.27 14.98
CA ASN A 84 22.70 1.02 15.02
C ASN A 84 22.64 0.26 13.69
N ASN A 85 21.46 0.21 13.06
CA ASN A 85 21.25 -0.50 11.80
C ASN A 85 21.61 0.33 10.55
N ARG A 86 22.00 1.61 10.74
CA ARG A 86 22.25 2.59 9.67
C ARG A 86 21.09 2.70 8.68
N THR A 87 19.86 2.74 9.21
CA THR A 87 18.64 2.84 8.41
C THR A 87 17.97 4.20 8.53
N GLY A 88 17.32 4.62 7.45
CA GLY A 88 16.56 5.87 7.37
C GLY A 88 15.07 5.70 7.65
N TYR A 89 14.33 6.78 7.37
CA TYR A 89 12.88 6.77 7.34
C TYR A 89 12.36 5.83 6.26
N ILE A 90 11.23 5.19 6.53
CA ILE A 90 10.58 4.27 5.60
C ILE A 90 9.37 5.00 5.06
N VAL A 91 9.30 5.15 3.74
CA VAL A 91 8.14 5.71 3.06
C VAL A 91 7.48 4.59 2.27
N MET A 92 6.21 4.33 2.56
CA MET A 92 5.40 3.35 1.84
C MET A 92 4.28 4.05 1.08
N VAL A 93 3.88 3.50 -0.05
CA VAL A 93 2.88 4.08 -0.95
C VAL A 93 1.80 3.05 -1.25
N ALA A 94 0.55 3.41 -0.98
CA ALA A 94 -0.64 2.64 -1.28
C ALA A 94 -1.41 3.35 -2.40
N ILE A 95 -1.53 2.73 -3.56
CA ILE A 95 -2.21 3.28 -4.73
C ILE A 95 -3.38 2.37 -5.09
N MET A 96 -4.57 2.95 -5.20
CA MET A 96 -5.77 2.19 -5.53
C MET A 96 -6.75 3.05 -6.34
N PRO A 97 -7.64 2.42 -7.13
CA PRO A 97 -8.73 3.14 -7.80
C PRO A 97 -9.61 3.80 -6.74
N LYS A 98 -10.15 3.01 -5.81
CA LYS A 98 -11.06 3.49 -4.77
C LYS A 98 -10.75 2.84 -3.43
N MET A 99 -10.84 3.61 -2.35
CA MET A 99 -10.79 3.03 -1.00
C MET A 99 -12.18 2.60 -0.54
N TYR A 100 -12.25 1.53 0.25
CA TYR A 100 -13.45 1.25 1.01
C TYR A 100 -13.58 2.25 2.15
N ARG A 101 -14.64 3.06 2.12
CA ARG A 101 -14.90 4.10 3.13
C ARG A 101 -15.37 3.48 4.45
N ILE A 102 -14.69 3.81 5.54
CA ILE A 102 -14.87 3.19 6.86
C ILE A 102 -15.95 3.93 7.66
N ILE A 103 -15.86 5.26 7.71
CA ILE A 103 -16.84 6.15 8.33
C ILE A 103 -18.00 6.36 7.38
N ASN A 104 -17.71 6.67 6.11
CA ASN A 104 -18.70 6.81 5.03
C ASN A 104 -19.86 7.77 5.38
N ALA A 105 -19.56 8.92 5.98
CA ALA A 105 -20.58 9.86 6.45
C ALA A 105 -21.32 10.58 5.30
N SER A 106 -20.57 11.11 4.32
CA SER A 106 -21.12 11.74 3.10
C SER A 106 -20.07 11.79 1.99
N ASN A 107 -20.45 12.18 0.78
CA ASN A 107 -19.53 12.39 -0.35
C ASN A 107 -18.79 13.75 -0.32
N SER A 108 -18.81 14.47 0.80
CA SER A 108 -18.01 15.69 0.97
C SER A 108 -16.51 15.35 0.98
N MET A 109 -15.68 16.26 0.45
CA MET A 109 -14.23 16.08 0.46
C MET A 109 -13.66 15.97 1.89
N SER A 110 -14.24 16.71 2.85
CA SER A 110 -13.82 16.61 4.25
C SER A 110 -14.05 15.20 4.83
N ASP A 111 -15.17 14.57 4.49
CA ASP A 111 -15.46 13.22 4.97
C ASP A 111 -14.61 12.17 4.25
N ILE A 112 -14.29 12.38 2.96
CA ILE A 112 -13.36 11.53 2.22
C ILE A 112 -11.96 11.60 2.83
N ILE A 113 -11.46 12.79 3.15
CA ILE A 113 -10.15 12.96 3.82
C ILE A 113 -10.17 12.28 5.20
N GLN A 114 -11.28 12.39 5.93
CA GLN A 114 -11.42 11.74 7.22
C GLN A 114 -11.44 10.21 7.10
N ASP A 115 -12.07 9.66 6.05
CA ASP A 115 -11.97 8.24 5.70
C ASP A 115 -10.53 7.83 5.35
N ALA A 116 -9.85 8.60 4.47
CA ALA A 116 -8.46 8.36 4.09
C ALA A 116 -7.53 8.34 5.31
N ARG A 117 -7.74 9.24 6.27
CA ARG A 117 -7.00 9.28 7.53
C ARG A 117 -7.15 7.99 8.33
N VAL A 118 -8.38 7.52 8.51
CA VAL A 118 -8.66 6.29 9.27
C VAL A 118 -8.14 5.07 8.51
N TYR A 119 -8.32 5.04 7.20
CA TYR A 119 -7.80 4.00 6.32
C TYR A 119 -6.29 3.88 6.42
N SER A 120 -5.56 4.99 6.24
CA SER A 120 -4.10 5.03 6.37
C SER A 120 -3.63 4.62 7.77
N TYR A 121 -4.37 4.97 8.83
CA TYR A 121 -4.02 4.52 10.18
C TYR A 121 -4.05 2.99 10.27
N TYR A 122 -5.15 2.36 9.89
CA TYR A 122 -5.26 0.90 9.92
C TYR A 122 -4.26 0.22 8.97
N LEU A 123 -4.06 0.78 7.78
CA LEU A 123 -3.09 0.24 6.83
C LEU A 123 -1.66 0.33 7.38
N SER A 124 -1.32 1.43 8.07
CA SER A 124 -0.01 1.58 8.73
C SER A 124 0.21 0.57 9.86
N MET A 125 -0.86 0.11 10.52
CA MET A 125 -0.78 -0.94 11.54
C MET A 125 -0.63 -2.32 10.90
N TYR A 126 -1.32 -2.57 9.79
CA TYR A 126 -1.25 -3.81 9.04
C TYR A 126 0.12 -3.99 8.36
N TRP A 127 0.62 -2.94 7.72
CA TRP A 127 1.92 -2.95 7.04
C TRP A 127 3.10 -2.74 7.99
N GLY A 128 2.96 -1.85 8.98
CA GLY A 128 4.07 -1.34 9.78
C GLY A 128 4.59 -2.29 10.86
N SER A 129 4.22 -3.57 10.86
CA SER A 129 4.71 -4.55 11.83
C SER A 129 6.23 -4.72 11.82
N PHE A 130 6.88 -4.44 10.69
CA PHE A 130 8.34 -4.47 10.54
C PHE A 130 9.04 -3.13 10.86
N ALA A 131 8.28 -2.03 10.89
CA ALA A 131 8.86 -0.70 11.11
C ALA A 131 9.26 -0.57 12.57
N THR A 132 10.55 -0.66 12.84
CA THR A 132 11.09 -0.35 14.16
C THR A 132 10.95 1.17 14.39
N CYS A 133 10.88 1.60 15.65
CA CYS A 133 10.89 3.02 16.02
C CYS A 133 9.78 3.95 15.45
N LYS A 134 8.70 3.42 14.87
CA LYS A 134 7.57 4.26 14.39
C LYS A 134 8.02 5.37 13.41
N GLN A 135 8.92 5.00 12.50
CA GLN A 135 9.52 5.90 11.49
C GLN A 135 8.79 5.87 10.13
N LEU A 136 7.66 5.17 10.05
CA LEU A 136 6.91 5.02 8.80
C LEU A 136 6.22 6.33 8.40
N VAL A 137 6.36 6.68 7.14
CA VAL A 137 5.49 7.61 6.41
C VAL A 137 4.70 6.79 5.41
N LEU A 138 3.39 6.93 5.39
CA LEU A 138 2.50 6.22 4.48
C LEU A 138 1.77 7.25 3.60
N LEU A 139 2.00 7.19 2.29
CA LEU A 139 1.19 7.90 1.31
C LEU A 139 0.08 6.98 0.83
N LEU A 140 -1.16 7.45 0.94
CA LEU A 140 -2.34 6.81 0.36
C LEU A 140 -2.81 7.66 -0.82
N ILE A 141 -3.01 7.02 -1.97
CA ILE A 141 -3.54 7.62 -3.19
C ILE A 141 -4.78 6.82 -3.58
N SER A 142 -5.95 7.46 -3.51
CA SER A 142 -7.19 6.91 -4.05
C SER A 142 -7.68 7.77 -5.20
N ARG A 143 -7.50 7.27 -6.42
CA ARG A 143 -7.70 8.02 -7.66
C ARG A 143 -9.15 8.47 -7.83
N ASP A 144 -10.09 7.55 -7.70
CA ASP A 144 -11.52 7.76 -7.98
C ASP A 144 -12.21 8.53 -6.84
N ASP A 145 -11.67 8.46 -5.61
CA ASP A 145 -12.09 9.33 -4.50
C ASP A 145 -11.40 10.71 -4.56
N GLY A 146 -10.43 10.91 -5.45
CA GLY A 146 -9.75 12.18 -5.67
C GLY A 146 -8.92 12.65 -4.47
N VAL A 147 -8.37 11.73 -3.68
CA VAL A 147 -7.67 12.05 -2.42
C VAL A 147 -6.25 11.48 -2.38
N VAL A 148 -5.33 12.31 -1.90
CA VAL A 148 -3.98 11.90 -1.46
C VAL A 148 -3.88 12.23 0.02
N TYR A 149 -3.45 11.26 0.83
CA TYR A 149 -3.30 11.44 2.26
C TYR A 149 -1.94 10.93 2.73
N THR A 150 -1.27 11.72 3.57
CA THR A 150 0.01 11.34 4.17
C THR A 150 -0.16 11.09 5.66
N LEU A 151 0.16 9.89 6.12
CA LEU A 151 0.28 9.55 7.53
C LEU A 151 1.75 9.53 7.94
N THR A 152 2.10 10.22 9.02
CA THR A 152 3.42 10.14 9.64
C THR A 152 3.31 9.49 11.02
N GLN A 153 4.04 8.39 11.24
CA GLN A 153 4.14 7.78 12.56
C GLN A 153 5.01 8.64 13.50
N MET A 154 4.95 8.36 14.80
CA MET A 154 5.40 9.30 15.85
C MET A 154 6.80 9.89 15.64
N ASP A 155 7.79 9.09 15.23
CA ASP A 155 9.17 9.58 15.08
C ASP A 155 9.39 10.29 13.74
N ALA A 156 8.68 9.87 12.69
CA ALA A 156 8.60 10.60 11.43
C ALA A 156 7.92 11.97 11.63
N ARG A 157 6.85 12.03 12.42
CA ARG A 157 6.07 13.25 12.68
C ARG A 157 6.85 14.37 13.37
N ARG A 158 7.93 14.02 14.08
CA ARG A 158 8.86 15.00 14.69
C ARG A 158 9.69 15.76 13.65
N LYS A 159 9.81 15.24 12.44
CA LYS A 159 10.54 15.86 11.32
C LYS A 159 9.62 16.29 10.20
N LEU A 160 8.60 15.48 9.89
CA LEU A 160 7.57 15.71 8.89
C LEU A 160 6.23 15.95 9.60
N THR A 161 6.02 17.19 10.05
CA THR A 161 4.80 17.56 10.77
C THR A 161 3.59 17.55 9.83
N ASP A 162 2.39 17.45 10.39
CA ASP A 162 1.14 17.48 9.61
C ASP A 162 1.05 18.72 8.71
N GLU A 163 1.52 19.88 9.17
CA GLU A 163 1.54 21.12 8.38
C GLU A 163 2.42 21.01 7.14
N MET A 164 3.53 20.27 7.23
CA MET A 164 4.46 20.09 6.11
C MET A 164 3.91 19.15 5.03
N VAL A 165 3.06 18.20 5.40
CA VAL A 165 2.56 17.14 4.50
C VAL A 165 1.12 17.38 4.00
N THR A 166 0.48 18.47 4.44
CA THR A 166 -0.89 18.87 4.04
C THR A 166 -0.93 20.12 3.16
N LYS A 167 0.24 20.68 2.81
CA LYS A 167 0.37 21.74 1.80
C LYS A 167 0.37 21.15 0.41
#